data_AF-A0A023G6D9-F1
#
_entry.id   AF-A0A023G6D9-F1
#
_cell.length_a   1.000
_cell.length_b   1.000
_cell.length_c   1.000
_cell.angle_alpha   90.00
_cell.angle_beta   90.00
_cell.angle_gamma   90.00
#
_symmetry.space_group_name_H-M   'P 1'
#
loop_
_entity.id
_entity.type
_entity.pdbx_description
1 polymer ?
#
loop_
_entity_poly.entity_id
_entity_poly.type
_entity_poly.pdbx_seq_one_letter_code
_entity_poly.pdbx_strand_id
1 'polypeptide(L)'
;MQSLRQVAGIVARVARLQTTAAAAPAASSASSAVKAGSATSRRMKYPYTFTAKVAQFPYKFHFQNFWLVRYYLCGGLVIYVFFIVLPIQRAVNSPAAVAAHKERMRKQAEEHQHHH
;
A
#
# COMPACT_ATOMS: atom_id res chain seq x y z
N MET A 1 -6.82 -44.90 26.73
CA MET A 1 -7.18 -45.52 25.43
C MET A 1 -7.17 -44.50 24.26
N GLN A 2 -6.17 -43.61 24.12
CA GLN A 2 -6.10 -42.62 23.02
C GLN A 2 -4.91 -42.83 22.05
N SER A 3 -3.95 -43.71 22.39
CA SER A 3 -2.73 -43.94 21.60
C SER A 3 -2.97 -44.77 20.33
N LEU A 4 -3.89 -45.73 20.36
CA LEU A 4 -4.13 -46.65 19.23
C LEU A 4 -4.73 -45.96 17.99
N ARG A 5 -5.56 -44.92 18.19
CA ARG A 5 -6.18 -44.16 17.08
C ARG A 5 -5.17 -43.24 16.38
N GLN A 6 -4.18 -42.74 17.12
CA GLN A 6 -3.13 -41.89 16.55
C GLN A 6 -2.11 -42.70 15.74
N VAL A 7 -1.76 -43.91 16.20
CA VAL A 7 -0.87 -44.81 15.47
C VAL A 7 -1.48 -45.28 14.14
N ALA A 8 -2.78 -45.60 14.12
CA ALA A 8 -3.48 -45.98 12.88
C ALA A 8 -3.48 -44.86 11.82
N GLY A 9 -3.60 -43.61 12.24
CA GLY A 9 -3.57 -42.44 11.34
C GLY A 9 -2.21 -42.20 10.69
N ILE A 10 -1.11 -42.50 11.41
CA ILE A 10 0.26 -42.35 10.90
C ILE A 10 0.58 -43.46 9.89
N VAL A 11 0.22 -44.71 10.19
CA VAL A 11 0.44 -45.85 9.27
C VAL A 11 -0.33 -45.67 7.96
N ALA A 12 -1.58 -45.18 8.01
CA ALA A 12 -2.37 -44.93 6.81
C ALA A 12 -1.82 -43.78 5.93
N ARG A 13 -1.10 -42.81 6.51
CA ARG A 13 -0.45 -41.73 5.75
C ARG A 13 0.86 -42.19 5.11
N VAL A 14 1.63 -43.04 5.80
CA VAL A 14 2.87 -43.61 5.26
C VAL A 14 2.60 -44.58 4.11
N ALA A 15 1.52 -45.38 4.20
CA ALA A 15 1.14 -46.29 3.11
C ALA A 15 0.74 -45.57 1.81
N ARG A 16 0.15 -44.36 1.89
CA ARG A 16 -0.22 -43.57 0.70
C ARG A 16 0.97 -42.91 -0.01
N LEU A 17 2.09 -42.77 0.65
CA LEU A 17 3.29 -42.15 0.07
C LEU A 17 4.15 -43.15 -0.72
N GLN A 18 3.87 -44.46 -0.65
CA GLN A 18 4.67 -45.48 -1.34
C GLN A 18 4.06 -45.98 -2.67
N THR A 19 2.88 -45.51 -3.07
CA THR A 19 2.20 -45.98 -4.30
C THR A 19 2.31 -45.04 -5.51
N THR A 20 3.17 -44.01 -5.47
CA THR A 20 3.40 -43.11 -6.63
C THR A 20 4.78 -43.29 -7.27
N ALA A 21 5.28 -44.51 -7.32
CA ALA A 21 6.45 -44.86 -8.11
C ALA A 21 6.13 -46.14 -8.92
N ALA A 22 6.21 -46.01 -10.25
CA ALA A 22 6.14 -47.06 -11.28
C ALA A 22 4.75 -47.42 -11.86
N ALA A 23 4.32 -46.65 -12.86
CA ALA A 23 3.72 -47.14 -14.12
C ALA A 23 3.74 -46.02 -15.18
N ALA A 24 4.37 -46.32 -16.33
CA ALA A 24 4.69 -45.46 -17.49
C ALA A 24 3.45 -45.12 -18.38
N PRO A 25 3.53 -44.61 -19.65
CA PRO A 25 4.65 -44.08 -20.46
C PRO A 25 4.34 -42.74 -21.19
N ALA A 26 5.33 -42.26 -21.93
CA ALA A 26 5.25 -41.13 -22.87
C ALA A 26 4.38 -41.43 -24.11
N ALA A 27 3.53 -40.47 -24.51
CA ALA A 27 2.95 -40.27 -25.84
C ALA A 27 2.22 -38.90 -25.83
N SER A 28 2.81 -37.85 -26.41
CA SER A 28 2.48 -37.33 -27.75
C SER A 28 1.16 -36.55 -27.84
N SER A 29 1.32 -35.23 -28.01
CA SER A 29 0.64 -34.37 -29.01
C SER A 29 -0.89 -34.31 -29.12
N ALA A 30 -1.36 -33.06 -29.22
CA ALA A 30 -2.70 -32.58 -29.60
C ALA A 30 -3.73 -32.59 -28.45
N SER A 31 -4.51 -31.54 -28.18
CA SER A 31 -4.95 -30.43 -29.04
C SER A 31 -5.43 -29.26 -28.16
N SER A 32 -4.91 -28.07 -28.46
CA SER A 32 -5.63 -26.79 -28.60
C SER A 32 -6.83 -26.50 -27.67
N ALA A 33 -6.55 -25.78 -26.58
CA ALA A 33 -7.49 -24.78 -26.03
C ALA A 33 -6.70 -23.73 -25.26
N VAL A 34 -5.83 -23.00 -25.95
CA VAL A 34 -5.31 -21.73 -25.41
C VAL A 34 -6.49 -20.78 -25.37
N LYS A 35 -7.11 -20.67 -24.20
CA LYS A 35 -7.95 -19.53 -23.85
C LYS A 35 -7.04 -18.32 -24.00
N ALA A 36 -7.23 -17.56 -25.08
CA ALA A 36 -6.60 -16.26 -25.29
C ALA A 36 -7.06 -15.35 -24.16
N GLY A 37 -6.38 -15.42 -23.01
CA GLY A 37 -6.36 -14.33 -22.06
C GLY A 37 -5.89 -13.13 -22.84
N SER A 38 -6.71 -12.08 -22.86
CA SER A 38 -6.38 -10.78 -23.44
C SER A 38 -4.89 -10.55 -23.25
N ALA A 39 -4.14 -10.40 -24.34
CA ALA A 39 -2.73 -10.09 -24.26
C ALA A 39 -2.62 -8.77 -23.51
N THR A 40 -2.45 -8.86 -22.18
CA THR A 40 -2.14 -7.73 -21.34
C THR A 40 -0.81 -7.27 -21.90
N SER A 41 -0.86 -6.22 -22.73
CA SER A 41 0.31 -5.49 -23.19
C SER A 41 1.05 -5.09 -21.92
N ARG A 42 1.97 -5.96 -21.49
CA ARG A 42 2.74 -5.75 -20.29
C ARG A 42 3.78 -4.73 -20.71
N ARG A 43 3.37 -3.46 -20.69
CA ARG A 43 4.23 -2.31 -20.97
C ARG A 43 5.55 -2.58 -20.30
N MET A 44 6.62 -2.64 -21.09
CA MET A 44 7.95 -2.91 -20.57
C MET A 44 8.24 -1.95 -19.44
N LYS A 45 8.71 -2.52 -18.33
CA LYS A 45 9.06 -1.77 -17.13
C LYS A 45 10.40 -1.10 -17.43
N TYR A 46 10.33 0.17 -17.84
CA TYR A 46 11.50 0.99 -18.10
C TYR A 46 11.67 2.01 -16.95
N PRO A 47 12.45 1.70 -15.91
CA PRO A 47 12.67 2.58 -14.76
C PRO A 47 13.70 3.67 -15.08
N TYR A 48 13.60 4.29 -16.25
CA TYR A 48 14.53 5.36 -16.66
C TYR A 48 14.02 6.74 -16.30
N THR A 49 12.71 6.90 -16.05
CA THR A 49 12.15 8.12 -15.49
C THR A 49 12.03 8.01 -13.97
N PHE A 50 12.24 9.12 -13.28
CA PHE A 50 12.07 9.20 -11.83
C PHE A 50 10.65 8.78 -11.41
N THR A 51 9.64 9.20 -12.16
CA THR A 51 8.24 8.80 -11.94
C THR A 51 8.02 7.30 -12.09
N ALA A 52 8.68 6.65 -13.06
CA ALA A 52 8.60 5.20 -13.21
C ALA A 52 9.25 4.44 -12.05
N LYS A 53 10.32 4.97 -11.46
CA LYS A 53 10.97 4.38 -10.28
C LYS A 53 10.07 4.44 -9.05
N VAL A 54 9.42 5.59 -8.83
CA VAL A 54 8.48 5.81 -7.73
C VAL A 54 7.26 4.88 -7.88
N ALA A 55 6.60 4.88 -9.04
CA ALA A 55 5.41 4.05 -9.28
C ALA A 55 5.67 2.54 -9.15
N GLN A 56 6.91 2.09 -9.39
CA GLN A 56 7.29 0.69 -9.30
C GLN A 56 7.87 0.29 -7.95
N PHE A 57 8.05 1.25 -7.03
CA PHE A 57 8.58 0.97 -5.72
C PHE A 57 7.58 0.09 -4.93
N PRO A 58 8.03 -1.02 -4.32
CA PRO A 58 7.14 -1.91 -3.58
C PRO A 58 6.82 -1.32 -2.20
N TYR A 59 5.92 -0.33 -2.17
CA TYR A 59 5.52 0.41 -0.96
C TYR A 59 5.01 -0.50 0.15
N LYS A 60 4.12 -1.44 -0.19
CA LYS A 60 3.53 -2.37 0.78
C LYS A 60 4.60 -3.22 1.49
N PHE A 61 5.60 -3.68 0.74
CA PHE A 61 6.69 -4.49 1.31
C PHE A 61 7.50 -3.69 2.33
N HIS A 62 7.88 -2.44 2.00
CA HIS A 62 8.65 -1.60 2.92
C HIS A 62 7.83 -1.19 4.14
N PHE A 63 6.53 -0.93 3.97
CA PHE A 63 5.67 -0.53 5.08
C PHE A 63 5.41 -1.67 6.08
N GLN A 64 5.39 -2.92 5.61
CA GLN A 64 5.16 -4.09 6.46
C GLN A 64 6.44 -4.61 7.14
N ASN A 65 7.56 -4.60 6.43
CA ASN A 65 8.81 -5.20 6.92
C ASN A 65 9.72 -4.20 7.63
N PHE A 66 9.63 -2.90 7.31
CA PHE A 66 10.52 -1.89 7.87
C PHE A 66 9.81 -1.10 8.96
N TRP A 67 10.11 -1.47 10.21
CA TRP A 67 9.53 -0.85 11.41
C TRP A 67 9.66 0.68 11.37
N LEU A 68 10.86 1.20 11.09
CA LEU A 68 11.11 2.64 11.10
C LEU A 68 10.18 3.41 10.14
N VAL A 69 9.94 2.91 8.92
CA VAL A 69 9.06 3.60 7.95
C VAL A 69 7.63 3.66 8.48
N ARG A 70 7.15 2.59 9.09
CA ARG A 70 5.80 2.54 9.68
C ARG A 70 5.65 3.55 10.82
N TYR A 71 6.56 3.55 11.79
CA TYR A 71 6.44 4.42 12.96
C TYR A 71 6.84 5.86 12.67
N TYR A 72 7.79 6.11 11.78
CA TYR A 72 8.19 7.45 11.39
C TYR A 72 7.09 8.14 10.60
N LEU A 73 6.46 7.46 9.63
CA LEU A 73 5.35 8.04 8.88
C LEU A 73 4.09 8.18 9.74
N CYS A 74 3.65 7.11 10.41
CA CYS A 74 2.42 7.17 11.22
C CYS A 74 2.60 8.06 12.46
N GLY A 75 3.68 7.86 13.21
CA GLY A 75 3.98 8.66 14.40
C GLY A 75 4.30 10.10 14.06
N GLY A 76 5.10 10.34 13.02
CA GLY A 76 5.40 11.68 12.53
C GLY A 76 4.15 12.42 12.06
N LEU A 77 3.23 11.74 11.37
CA LEU A 77 1.96 12.34 10.95
C LEU A 77 1.09 12.72 12.15
N VAL A 78 0.98 11.84 13.15
CA VAL A 78 0.23 12.14 14.38
C VAL A 78 0.86 13.34 15.09
N ILE A 79 2.17 13.35 15.29
CA ILE A 79 2.87 14.46 15.96
C ILE A 79 2.64 15.77 15.17
N TYR A 80 2.82 15.73 13.86
CA TYR A 80 2.65 16.89 12.98
C TYR A 80 1.23 17.46 13.08
N VAL A 81 0.20 16.62 12.98
CA VAL A 81 -1.18 17.09 13.03
C VAL A 81 -1.53 17.65 14.41
N PHE A 82 -1.20 16.92 15.48
CA PHE A 82 -1.64 17.29 16.82
C PHE A 82 -0.84 18.44 17.44
N PHE A 83 0.48 18.48 17.24
CA PHE A 83 1.36 19.46 17.88
C PHE A 83 1.69 20.67 17.03
N ILE A 84 1.53 20.58 15.70
CA ILE A 84 1.84 21.70 14.80
C ILE A 84 0.55 22.24 14.18
N VAL A 85 -0.21 21.41 13.46
CA VAL A 85 -1.35 21.89 12.68
C VAL A 85 -2.48 22.41 13.55
N LEU A 86 -2.95 21.62 14.53
CA LEU A 86 -4.06 22.03 15.42
C LEU A 86 -3.79 23.32 16.21
N PRO A 87 -2.63 23.51 16.87
CA PRO A 87 -2.39 24.75 17.61
C PRO A 87 -2.24 25.96 16.68
N ILE A 88 -1.61 25.80 15.51
CA ILE A 88 -1.54 26.89 14.51
C ILE A 88 -2.94 27.26 14.05
N GLN A 89 -3.77 26.26 13.72
CA GLN A 89 -5.15 26.50 13.28
C GLN A 89 -5.96 27.23 14.36
N ARG A 90 -5.77 26.88 15.64
CA ARG A 90 -6.42 27.58 16.76
C ARG A 90 -5.91 29.00 16.95
N ALA A 91 -4.60 29.23 16.81
CA ALA A 91 -4.01 30.56 16.93
C ALA A 91 -4.46 31.49 15.80
N VAL A 92 -4.47 31.00 14.56
CA VAL A 92 -4.90 31.76 13.38
C VAL A 92 -6.39 32.08 13.43
N ASN A 93 -7.22 31.16 13.89
CA ASN A 93 -8.67 31.36 14.02
C ASN A 93 -9.10 32.02 15.34
N SER A 94 -8.16 32.56 16.12
CA SER A 94 -8.50 33.33 17.31
C SER A 94 -9.31 34.59 16.91
N PRO A 95 -10.29 35.01 17.72
CA PRO A 95 -11.17 36.12 17.36
C PRO A 95 -10.41 37.44 17.14
N ALA A 96 -9.30 37.65 17.86
CA ALA A 96 -8.42 38.79 17.68
C ALA A 96 -7.69 38.77 16.33
N ALA A 97 -7.14 37.62 15.92
CA ALA A 97 -6.46 37.49 14.63
C ALA A 97 -7.43 37.66 13.45
N VAL A 98 -8.65 37.13 13.58
CA VAL A 98 -9.72 37.29 12.59
C VAL A 98 -10.15 38.76 12.48
N ALA A 99 -10.31 39.47 13.60
CA ALA A 99 -10.63 40.90 13.60
C ALA A 99 -9.53 41.73 12.91
N ALA A 100 -8.26 41.52 13.27
CA ALA A 100 -7.13 42.18 12.65
C ALA A 100 -7.00 41.86 11.15
N HIS A 101 -7.41 40.65 10.72
CA HIS A 101 -7.46 40.32 9.30
C HIS A 101 -8.58 41.08 8.58
N LYS A 102 -9.78 41.15 9.16
CA LYS A 102 -10.90 41.94 8.60
C LYS A 102 -10.53 43.41 8.44
N GLU A 103 -9.85 44.00 9.42
CA GLU A 103 -9.39 45.39 9.34
C GLU A 103 -8.36 45.59 8.23
N ARG A 104 -7.40 44.67 8.07
CA ARG A 104 -6.43 44.71 6.96
C ARG A 104 -7.12 44.59 5.59
N MET A 105 -8.10 43.71 5.47
CA MET A 105 -8.86 43.53 4.23
C MET A 105 -9.69 44.76 3.86
N ARG A 106 -10.26 45.48 4.84
CA ARG A 106 -10.95 46.75 4.60
C ARG A 106 -10.01 47.81 4.04
N LYS A 107 -8.82 47.99 4.65
CA LYS A 107 -7.80 48.92 4.16
C LYS A 107 -7.32 48.58 2.75
N GLN A 108 -7.09 47.30 2.48
CA GLN A 108 -6.70 46.84 1.14
C GLN A 108 -7.80 47.08 0.10
N ALA A 109 -9.08 46.90 0.47
CA ALA A 109 -10.20 47.18 -0.42
C ALA A 109 -10.34 48.68 -0.70
N GLU A 110 -10.16 49.53 0.29
CA GLU A 110 -10.13 51.00 0.14
C GLU A 110 -8.97 51.42 -0.78
N GLU A 111 -7.76 50.91 -0.58
CA GLU A 111 -6.60 51.16 -1.46
C GLU A 111 -6.88 50.72 -2.90
N HIS A 112 -7.44 49.52 -3.12
CA HIS A 112 -7.79 49.06 -4.46
C HIS A 112 -8.88 49.92 -5.12
N GLN A 113 -9.85 50.44 -4.36
CA GLN A 113 -10.85 51.37 -4.86
C GLN A 113 -10.26 52.73 -5.25
N HIS A 114 -9.18 53.18 -4.59
CA HIS A 114 -8.47 54.41 -4.94
C HIS A 114 -7.50 54.26 -6.13
N HIS A 115 -7.15 53.03 -6.50
CA HIS A 115 -6.24 52.72 -7.62
C HIS A 115 -6.95 52.29 -8.92
N HIS A 116 -8.29 52.31 -8.95
CA HIS A 116 -9.13 52.14 -10.14
C HIS A 116 -9.64 53.51 -10.63
#